data_AF-Q4J8V9-F1
#
_entry.id   AF-Q4J8V9-F1
#
_cell.length_a   1.000
_cell.length_b   1.000
_cell.length_c   1.000
_cell.angle_alpha   90.00
_cell.angle_beta   90.00
_cell.angle_gamma   90.00
#
_symmetry.space_group_name_H-M   'P 1'
#
loop_
_entity.id
_entity.type
_entity.pdbx_description
1 polymer ?
#
loop_
_entity_poly.entity_id
_entity_poly.type
_entity_poly.pdbx_seq_one_letter_code
_entity_poly.pdbx_strand_id
1 'polypeptide(L)' 'MRIVEKDKKGYGYLELETDEDLEEFRKMLIEAYYELNPDHRPPCGK' A
#
# COMPACT_ATOMS: atom_id res chain seq x y z
N MET A 1 9.94 -5.75 0.24
CA MET A 1 8.62 -5.86 0.87
C MET A 1 8.12 -7.30 0.82
N ARG A 2 7.69 -7.90 1.94
CA ARG A 2 7.15 -9.28 1.98
C ARG A 2 6.03 -9.45 3.01
N ILE A 3 5.10 -10.36 2.77
CA ILE A 3 4.12 -10.76 3.78
C ILE A 3 4.75 -11.86 4.64
N VAL A 4 4.79 -11.64 5.95
CA VAL A 4 5.25 -12.64 6.91
C VAL A 4 4.05 -13.14 7.70
N GLU A 5 3.74 -14.44 7.58
CA GLU A 5 2.73 -15.10 8.41
C GLU A 5 3.29 -15.29 9.83
N LYS A 6 2.62 -14.74 10.85
CA LYS A 6 3.12 -14.82 12.24
C LYS A 6 2.26 -15.62 13.19
N ASP A 7 1.00 -15.87 12.88
CA ASP A 7 0.11 -16.49 13.85
C ASP A 7 -0.56 -17.78 13.38
N LYS A 8 -0.95 -18.59 14.36
CA LYS A 8 -1.67 -19.85 14.16
C LYS A 8 -3.08 -19.65 13.58
N LYS A 9 -3.49 -18.39 13.36
CA LYS A 9 -4.79 -18.00 12.81
C LYS A 9 -4.68 -17.53 11.35
N GLY A 10 -3.48 -17.49 10.78
CA GLY A 10 -3.23 -17.12 9.39
C GLY A 10 -3.17 -15.60 9.14
N TYR A 11 -3.06 -14.76 10.17
CA TYR A 11 -2.82 -13.34 9.95
C TYR A 11 -1.34 -13.08 9.65
N GLY A 12 -1.10 -12.48 8.49
CA GLY A 12 0.20 -11.97 8.07
C GLY A 12 0.32 -10.47 8.30
N TYR A 13 1.54 -10.00 8.49
CA TYR A 13 1.88 -8.58 8.50
C TYR A 13 2.89 -8.32 7.38
N LEU A 14 2.85 -7.10 6.85
CA LEU A 14 3.77 -6.66 5.81
C LEU A 14 5.08 -6.22 6.47
N GLU A 15 6.18 -6.80 6.04
CA GLU A 15 7.52 -6.40 6.44
C GLU A 15 8.16 -5.55 5.34
N LEU A 16 8.62 -4.37 5.74
CA LEU A 16 9.30 -3.38 4.92
C LEU A 16 10.72 -3.25 5.47
N GLU A 17 11.72 -3.54 4.64
CA GLU A 17 13.12 -3.59 5.08
C GLU A 17 13.90 -2.33 4.66
N THR A 18 13.39 -1.60 3.66
CA THR A 18 14.05 -0.42 3.06
C THR A 18 13.11 0.78 2.97
N ASP A 19 13.68 1.97 2.76
CA ASP A 19 12.90 3.16 2.44
C ASP A 19 12.17 3.02 1.10
N GLU A 20 12.77 2.31 0.14
CA GLU A 20 12.15 1.99 -1.16
C GLU A 20 10.88 1.13 -0.99
N ASP A 21 10.91 0.14 -0.10
CA ASP A 21 9.74 -0.68 0.25
C ASP A 21 8.59 0.19 0.79
N LEU A 22 8.92 1.17 1.64
CA LEU A 22 7.94 2.09 2.21
C LEU A 22 7.35 3.02 1.14
N GLU A 23 8.17 3.54 0.23
CA GLU A 23 7.70 4.36 -0.89
C GLU A 23 6.79 3.59 -1.83
N GLU A 24 7.14 2.34 -2.17
CA GLU A 24 6.32 1.47 -3.01
C GLU A 24 4.98 1.17 -2.34
N PHE A 25 4.99 0.76 -1.06
CA PHE A 25 3.77 0.52 -0.30
C PHE A 25 2.88 1.76 -0.21
N ARG A 26 3.48 2.95 0.00
CA ARG A 26 2.74 4.21 0.04
C ARG A 26 2.07 4.52 -1.31
N LYS A 27 2.75 4.28 -2.44
CA LYS A 27 2.16 4.46 -3.78
C LYS A 27 0.96 3.54 -3.96
N MET A 28 1.08 2.26 -3.59
CA MET A 28 -0.02 1.30 -3.64
C MET A 28 -1.25 1.75 -2.84
N LEU A 29 -1.04 2.26 -1.62
CA LEU A 29 -2.15 2.77 -0.79
C LEU A 29 -2.84 3.99 -1.42
N ILE A 30 -2.08 4.90 -2.01
CA ILE A 30 -2.61 6.09 -2.66
C ILE A 30 -3.42 5.69 -3.91
N GLU A 31 -2.91 4.77 -4.71
CA GLU A 31 -3.60 4.25 -5.90
C GLU A 31 -4.91 3.57 -5.52
N ALA A 32 -4.88 2.63 -4.57
CA ALA A 32 -6.07 1.95 -4.07
C ALA A 32 -7.11 2.92 -3.49
N TYR A 33 -6.65 3.97 -2.79
CA TYR A 33 -7.55 5.01 -2.30
C TYR A 33 -8.31 5.70 -3.43
N TYR A 34 -7.63 6.08 -4.53
CA TYR A 34 -8.28 6.72 -5.67
C TYR A 34 -9.11 5.77 -6.53
N GLU A 35 -8.79 4.47 -6.56
CA GLU A 35 -9.65 3.47 -7.18
C GLU A 35 -10.99 3.35 -6.44
N LEU A 36 -10.96 3.36 -5.11
CA LEU A 36 -12.16 3.34 -4.27
C LEU A 36 -12.89 4.68 -4.22
N ASN A 37 -12.16 5.79 -4.38
CA ASN A 37 -12.67 7.16 -4.30
C ASN A 37 -12.29 7.96 -5.56
N PRO A 38 -12.86 7.62 -6.72
CA PRO A 38 -12.48 8.23 -8.01
C PRO A 38 -12.70 9.74 -8.04
N ASP A 39 -13.70 10.27 -7.33
CA ASP A 39 -13.98 11.71 -7.24
C ASP A 39 -12.89 12.50 -6.51
N HIS A 40 -12.11 11.83 -5.66
CA HIS A 40 -10.97 12.43 -4.97
C HIS A 40 -9.69 12.40 -5.80
N ARG A 41 -9.67 11.72 -6.95
CA ARG A 41 -8.49 11.68 -7.81
C ARG A 41 -8.18 13.13 -8.24
N PRO A 42 -6.96 13.63 -7.96
CA PRO A 42 -6.60 14.97 -8.37
C PRO A 42 -6.78 15.10 -9.88
N PRO A 43 -7.28 16.25 -10.37
CA PRO A 43 -7.39 16.47 -11.80
C PRO A 43 -6.01 16.26 -12.44
N CYS A 44 -5.92 15.37 -13.41
CA CYS A 44 -4.70 15.12 -14.16
C CYS A 44 -4.29 16.43 -14.87
N GLY A 45 -3.30 17.14 -14.34
CA GLY A 45 -2.68 18.30 -14.97
C GLY A 45 -3.07 19.67 -14.39
N LYS A 46 -2.08 20.31 -13.76
CA LYS A 46 -1.77 21.73 -13.93
C LYS A 46 -0.31 21.85 -14.28
#